data_AF-C0GEM5-F1
#
_entry.id   AF-C0GEM5-F1
#
_cell.length_a   1.000
_cell.length_b   1.000
_cell.length_c   1.000
_cell.angle_alpha   90.00
_cell.angle_beta   90.00
_cell.angle_gamma   90.00
#
_symmetry.space_group_name_H-M   'P 1'
#
loop_
_entity.id
_entity.type
_entity.pdbx_description
1 polymer ?
#
loop_
_entity_poly.entity_id
_entity_poly.type
_entity_poly.pdbx_seq_one_letter_code
_entity_poly.pdbx_strand_id
1 'polypeptide(L)' 'MKKQTVFSVLLIFLFAALLFTAGLYITERGLQEVSGRQETPGALHLKRGEDDSWVLIFAGRTWQLPLGQ' A
#
# COMPACT_ATOMS: atom_id res chain seq x y z
N MET A 1 -4.08 -27.11 17.92
CA MET A 1 -4.27 -25.74 18.47
C MET A 1 -5.76 -25.46 18.57
N LYS A 2 -6.25 -24.79 19.63
CA LYS A 2 -7.69 -24.50 19.81
C LYS A 2 -8.16 -23.60 18.67
N LYS A 3 -9.22 -24.01 17.94
CA LYS A 3 -9.75 -23.29 16.76
C LYS A 3 -10.03 -21.80 17.03
N GLN A 4 -10.42 -21.46 18.27
CA GLN A 4 -10.59 -20.08 18.72
C GLN A 4 -9.33 -19.23 18.60
N THR A 5 -8.16 -19.76 18.97
CA THR A 5 -6.89 -19.03 18.90
C THR A 5 -6.53 -18.66 17.45
N VAL A 6 -6.74 -19.60 16.52
CA VAL A 6 -6.49 -19.35 15.09
C VAL A 6 -7.41 -18.26 14.55
N PHE A 7 -8.69 -18.30 14.92
CA PHE A 7 -9.66 -17.29 14.50
C PHE A 7 -9.33 -15.89 15.07
N SER A 8 -8.97 -15.80 16.35
CA SER A 8 -8.56 -14.52 16.96
C SER A 8 -7.32 -13.93 16.29
N VAL A 9 -6.31 -14.74 16.01
CA VAL A 9 -5.10 -14.28 15.31
C VAL A 9 -5.44 -13.77 13.91
N LEU A 10 -6.30 -14.49 13.19
CA LEU A 10 -6.72 -14.11 11.84
C LEU A 10 -7.53 -12.81 11.85
N LEU A 11 -8.39 -12.61 12.84
CA LEU A 11 -9.15 -11.37 13.02
C LEU A 11 -8.24 -10.18 13.33
N ILE A 12 -7.27 -10.35 14.23
CA ILE A 12 -6.28 -9.30 14.56
C ILE A 12 -5.46 -8.94 13.31
N PHE A 13 -5.00 -9.94 12.57
CA PHE A 13 -4.26 -9.72 11.33
C PHE A 13 -5.09 -8.93 10.31
N LEU A 14 -6.35 -9.31 10.11
CA LEU A 14 -7.24 -8.65 9.17
C LEU A 14 -7.55 -7.21 9.60
N PHE A 15 -7.76 -6.98 10.90
CA PHE A 15 -7.95 -5.65 11.46
C PHE A 15 -6.71 -4.77 11.27
N ALA A 16 -5.51 -5.30 11.54
CA ALA A 16 -4.26 -4.59 11.31
C ALA A 16 -4.07 -4.24 9.82
N ALA A 17 -4.38 -5.16 8.91
CA ALA A 17 -4.32 -4.93 7.47
C ALA A 17 -5.30 -3.83 7.01
N LEU A 18 -6.53 -3.81 7.57
CA LEU A 18 -7.51 -2.76 7.31
C LEU A 18 -7.02 -1.39 7.81
N LEU A 19 -6.50 -1.32 9.04
CA LEU A 19 -5.94 -0.08 9.60
C LEU A 19 -4.76 0.43 8.77
N PHE A 20 -3.86 -0.47 8.35
CA PHE A 20 -2.73 -0.13 7.50
C PHE A 20 -3.18 0.44 6.15
N THR A 21 -4.14 -0.22 5.50
CA THR A 21 -4.70 0.23 4.21
C THR A 21 -5.41 1.58 4.34
N ALA A 22 -6.21 1.77 5.39
CA ALA A 22 -6.86 3.04 5.68
C ALA A 22 -5.84 4.17 5.93
N GLY A 23 -4.78 3.87 6.68
CA GLY A 23 -3.66 4.79 6.89
C GLY A 23 -3.00 5.21 5.58
N LEU A 24 -2.69 4.26 4.69
CA LEU A 24 -2.15 4.55 3.37
C LEU A 24 -3.06 5.47 2.55
N TYR A 25 -4.37 5.22 2.53
CA TYR A 25 -5.34 6.09 1.84
C TYR A 25 -5.36 7.52 2.38
N ILE A 26 -5.36 7.69 3.70
CA ILE A 26 -5.38 9.01 4.34
C ILE A 26 -4.07 9.75 4.04
N THR A 27 -2.93 9.07 4.20
CA THR A 27 -1.61 9.65 3.89
C THR A 27 -1.49 10.00 2.41
N GLU A 28 -1.99 9.15 1.51
CA GLU A 28 -1.98 9.39 0.08
C GLU A 28 -2.78 10.64 -0.29
N ARG A 29 -4.00 10.78 0.26
CA ARG A 29 -4.82 11.98 0.06
C ARG A 29 -4.14 13.24 0.61
N GLY A 30 -3.61 13.19 1.82
CA GLY A 30 -2.90 14.34 2.39
C GLY A 30 -1.67 14.73 1.57
N LEU A 31 -0.92 13.76 1.06
CA LEU A 31 0.25 14.03 0.23
C LEU A 31 -0.13 14.58 -1.15
N GLN A 32 -1.25 14.12 -1.71
CA GLN A 32 -1.85 14.66 -2.93
C GLN A 32 -2.33 16.11 -2.74
N GLU A 33 -3.02 16.41 -1.64
CA GLU A 33 -3.47 17.77 -1.28
C GLU A 33 -2.29 18.74 -1.15
N VAL A 34 -1.25 18.36 -0.41
CA VAL A 34 -0.05 19.20 -0.21
C VAL A 34 0.74 19.38 -1.51
N SER A 35 0.72 18.38 -2.40
CA SER A 35 1.42 18.45 -3.70
C SER A 35 0.59 19.06 -4.84
N GLY A 36 -0.69 19.38 -4.60
CA GLY A 36 -1.59 19.90 -5.62
C GLY A 36 -1.94 18.90 -6.73
N ARG A 37 -1.79 17.59 -6.48
CA ARG A 37 -2.08 16.53 -7.46
C ARG A 37 -3.46 15.94 -7.20
N GLN A 38 -4.29 15.83 -8.23
CA GLN A 38 -5.60 15.16 -8.16
C GLN A 38 -5.55 13.85 -8.93
N GLU A 39 -5.01 12.82 -8.30
CA GLU A 39 -5.04 11.45 -8.83
C GLU A 39 -5.96 10.58 -7.98
N THR A 40 -6.52 9.52 -8.55
CA THR A 40 -7.34 8.58 -7.79
C THR A 40 -6.46 7.85 -6.77
N PRO A 41 -6.71 8.00 -5.45
CA PRO A 41 -5.92 7.31 -4.43
C PRO A 41 -6.15 5.80 -4.54
N GLY A 42 -5.07 5.03 -4.43
CA GLY A 42 -5.03 3.60 -4.72
C GLY A 42 -4.52 2.72 -3.59
N ALA A 43 -4.13 3.30 -2.45
CA ALA A 43 -3.41 2.60 -1.37
C ALA A 43 -2.23 1.81 -1.91
N LEU A 44 -1.25 2.53 -2.46
CA LEU A 44 0.04 2.00 -2.89
C LEU A 44 -0.07 0.92 -3.98
N HIS A 45 0.26 1.29 -5.21
CA HIS A 45 0.27 0.38 -6.33
C HIS A 45 1.69 -0.10 -6.59
N LEU A 46 1.88 -1.41 -6.73
CA LEU A 46 3.13 -2.01 -7.18
C LEU A 46 2.87 -2.68 -8.52
N LYS A 47 3.62 -2.30 -9.55
CA LYS A 47 3.57 -2.90 -10.90
C LYS A 47 4.96 -3.30 -11.37
N ARG A 48 5.05 -4.27 -12.27
CA ARG A 48 6.31 -4.59 -12.96
C ARG A 48 6.46 -3.65 -14.16
N GLY A 49 7.61 -3.00 -14.27
CA GLY A 49 7.98 -2.14 -15.39
C GLY A 49 8.49 -2.94 -16.59
N GLU A 50 8.62 -2.29 -17.75
CA GLU A 50 9.09 -2.93 -18.99
C GLU A 50 10.54 -3.44 -18.88
N ASP A 51 11.40 -2.73 -18.15
CA ASP A 51 12.81 -3.10 -17.93
C ASP A 51 13.01 -4.13 -16.80
N ASP A 52 11.99 -4.96 -16.58
CA ASP A 52 11.88 -5.91 -15.47
C ASP A 52 11.88 -5.29 -14.06
N SER A 53 12.11 -3.98 -13.92
CA SER A 53 12.14 -3.25 -12.64
C SER A 53 10.79 -3.24 -11.91
N TRP A 54 10.82 -3.11 -10.58
CA TRP A 54 9.61 -2.90 -9.80
C TRP A 54 9.27 -1.42 -9.78
N VAL A 55 8.02 -1.07 -10.06
CA VAL A 55 7.53 0.30 -10.07
C VAL A 55 6.50 0.46 -8.97
N LEU A 56 6.87 1.21 -7.93
CA LEU A 56 5.99 1.60 -6.84
C LEU A 56 5.34 2.93 -7.17
N ILE A 57 4.02 3.02 -7.09
CA ILE A 57 3.25 4.23 -7.29
C ILE A 57 2.48 4.54 -6.00
N PHE A 58 2.67 5.73 -5.45
CA PHE A 58 1.96 6.19 -4.26
C PHE A 58 1.80 7.72 -4.29
N ALA A 59 0.57 8.22 -4.13
CA ALA A 59 0.25 9.65 -4.19
C ALA A 59 0.72 10.33 -5.48
N GLY A 60 0.61 9.63 -6.61
CA GLY A 60 1.10 10.06 -7.92
C GLY A 60 2.61 10.22 -8.04
N ARG A 61 3.36 9.74 -7.06
CA ARG A 61 4.81 9.60 -7.15
C ARG A 61 5.13 8.18 -7.57
N THR A 62 6.10 8.07 -8.46
CA THR A 62 6.56 6.79 -8.98
C THR A 62 8.01 6.59 -8.56
N TRP A 63 8.31 5.45 -7.98
CA TRP A 63 9.67 5.01 -7.65
C TRP A 63 9.98 3.74 -8.42
N GLN A 64 11.06 3.78 -9.20
CA GLN A 64 11.65 2.58 -9.78
C GLN A 64 12.57 1.96 -8.73
N LEU A 65 12.17 0.79 -8.26
CA LEU A 65 12.94 -0.06 -7.38
C LEU A 65 13.78 -0.97 -8.28
N PRO A 66 15.12 -0.79 -8.32
CA PRO A 66 15.96 -1.76 -9.00
C PRO A 66 15.79 -3.11 -8.31
N LEU A 67 15.50 -4.15 -9.10
CA LEU A 67 15.75 -5.49 -8.61
C LEU A 67 17.26 -5.59 -8.41
N GLY A 68 17.68 -5.70 -7.15
CA GLY A 68 19.07 -6.04 -6.85
C GLY A 68 19.43 -7.28 -7.65
N GLN A 69 20.45 -7.15 -8.50
CA GLN A 69 21.14 -8.30 -9.08
C GLN A 69 21.77 -9.13 -7.96
#